data_AF-A0A6P0KFL8-F1
#
_entry.id   AF-A0A6P0KFL8-F1
#
_cell.length_a   1.000
_cell.length_b   1.000
_cell.length_c   1.000
_cell.angle_alpha   90.00
_cell.angle_beta   90.00
_cell.angle_gamma   90.00
#
_symmetry.space_group_name_H-M   'P 1'
#
loop_
_entity.id
_entity.type
_entity.pdbx_description
1 polymer ?
#
loop_
_entity_poly.entity_id
_entity_poly.type
_entity_poly.pdbx_seq_one_letter_code
_entity_poly.pdbx_strand_id
1 'polypeptide(L)' 'MTFLRQYIAPLMIVLVFAFALLAVSIRIFLPNDLAAPAPIEEINAASVQLPASDAVESSIPNE' A
#
# COMPACT_ATOMS: atom_id res chain seq x y z
N MET A 1 4.36 49.27 -7.82
CA MET A 1 5.15 48.05 -7.54
C MET A 1 4.44 46.79 -8.05
N THR A 2 4.11 46.76 -9.34
CA THR A 2 3.32 45.66 -9.94
C THR A 2 4.20 44.62 -10.60
N PHE A 3 5.37 45.02 -11.10
CA PHE A 3 6.32 44.15 -11.82
C PHE A 3 6.74 42.90 -11.03
N LEU A 4 7.16 43.08 -9.77
CA LEU A 4 7.56 41.96 -8.90
C LEU A 4 6.40 40.97 -8.69
N ARG A 5 5.20 41.47 -8.39
CA ARG A 5 4.07 40.57 -8.13
C ARG A 5 3.46 39.96 -9.41
N GLN A 6 3.57 40.63 -10.55
CA GLN A 6 2.94 40.18 -11.78
C GLN A 6 3.82 39.25 -12.62
N TYR A 7 5.14 39.30 -12.46
CA TYR A 7 6.05 38.38 -13.16
C TYR A 7 6.75 37.41 -12.21
N ILE A 8 7.30 37.92 -11.10
CA ILE A 8 8.04 37.06 -10.16
C ILE A 8 7.08 36.16 -9.38
N ALA A 9 5.94 36.64 -8.89
CA ALA A 9 5.01 35.78 -8.16
C ALA A 9 4.48 34.59 -8.98
N PRO A 10 3.96 34.75 -10.21
CA PRO A 10 3.54 33.61 -11.02
C PRO A 10 4.69 32.67 -11.39
N LEU A 11 5.89 33.20 -11.66
CA LEU A 11 7.07 32.37 -11.92
C LEU A 11 7.44 31.53 -10.68
N MET A 12 7.43 32.13 -9.49
CA MET A 12 7.69 31.42 -8.23
C MET A 12 6.65 30.34 -7.95
N ILE A 13 5.37 30.60 -8.26
CA ILE A 13 4.30 29.59 -8.13
C ILE A 13 4.62 28.38 -9.00
N VAL A 14 4.97 28.59 -10.27
CA VAL A 14 5.31 27.49 -11.19
C VAL A 14 6.58 26.77 -10.74
N LEU A 15 7.61 27.51 -10.29
CA LEU A 15 8.86 26.92 -9.78
C LEU A 15 8.64 26.04 -8.56
N VAL A 16 7.91 26.54 -7.57
CA VAL A 16 7.59 25.81 -6.34
C VAL A 16 6.69 24.61 -6.66
N PHE A 17 5.72 24.77 -7.55
CA PHE A 17 4.87 23.67 -8.00
C PHE A 17 5.66 22.57 -8.70
N ALA A 18 6.53 22.92 -9.66
CA ALA A 18 7.39 21.97 -10.36
C ALA A 18 8.35 21.27 -9.38
N PHE A 19 8.93 22.03 -8.44
CA PHE A 19 9.77 21.46 -7.38
C PHE A 19 8.98 20.51 -6.48
N ALA A 20 7.75 20.86 -6.08
CA ALA A 20 6.90 20.00 -5.27
C ALA A 20 6.53 18.70 -6.02
N LEU A 21 6.17 18.79 -7.31
CA LEU A 21 5.93 17.62 -8.15
C LEU A 21 7.18 16.72 -8.24
N LEU A 22 8.35 17.31 -8.44
CA LEU A 22 9.62 16.59 -8.47
C LEU A 22 9.90 15.91 -7.13
N ALA A 23 9.80 16.64 -6.02
CA ALA A 23 10.04 16.15 -4.67
C ALA A 23 9.11 14.99 -4.29
N VAL A 24 7.83 15.09 -4.64
CA VAL A 24 6.83 14.02 -4.44
C VAL A 24 7.17 12.81 -5.31
N SER A 25 7.57 13.03 -6.56
CA SER A 25 7.90 11.94 -7.49
C SER A 25 9.14 11.17 -7.03
N ILE A 26 10.21 11.84 -6.59
CA ILE A 26 11.43 11.18 -6.12
C ILE A 26 11.22 10.45 -4.78
N ARG A 27 10.30 10.93 -3.93
CA ARG A 27 10.06 10.36 -2.60
C ARG A 27 9.62 8.90 -2.67
N ILE A 28 8.89 8.51 -3.72
CA ILE A 28 8.45 7.13 -3.96
C ILE A 28 9.63 6.19 -4.24
N PHE A 29 10.72 6.72 -4.80
CA PHE A 29 11.92 5.95 -5.14
C PHE A 29 12.97 5.95 -4.01
N LEU A 30 12.71 6.59 -2.87
CA LEU A 30 13.64 6.55 -1.74
C LEU A 30 13.62 5.15 -1.12
N PRO A 31 14.79 4.55 -0.80
CA PRO A 31 14.85 3.20 -0.22
C PRO A 31 13.96 3.03 1.01
N ASN A 32 13.79 4.10 1.79
CA ASN A 32 12.94 4.12 2.97
C ASN A 32 11.42 4.06 2.66
N ASP A 33 10.97 4.48 1.48
CA ASP A 33 9.55 4.41 1.08
C ASP A 33 9.13 2.97 0.72
N LEU A 34 10.04 2.20 0.12
CA LEU A 34 9.81 0.80 -0.28
C LEU A 34 10.32 -0.23 0.74
N ALA A 35 10.95 0.21 1.83
CA ALA A 35 11.51 -0.67 2.86
C ALA A 35 10.47 -1.25 3.82
N ALA A 36 9.20 -0.82 3.75
CA ALA A 36 8.14 -1.40 4.57
C ALA A 36 7.85 -2.83 4.08
N PRO A 37 8.09 -3.87 4.89
CA PRO A 37 7.70 -5.23 4.54
C PRO A 37 6.19 -5.24 4.26
N ALA A 38 5.78 -5.86 3.15
CA ALA A 38 4.37 -6.04 2.86
C ALA A 38 3.70 -6.74 4.07
N PRO A 39 2.48 -6.34 4.46
CA PRO A 39 1.74 -7.07 5.50
C PRO A 39 1.65 -8.54 5.12
N ILE A 40 2.40 -9.37 5.84
CA ILE A 40 2.28 -10.81 5.80
C ILE A 40 1.23 -11.16 6.84
N GLU A 41 0.00 -11.41 6.39
CA GLU A 41 -0.95 -12.15 7.21
C GLU A 41 -0.32 -13.52 7.48
N GLU A 42 -0.03 -13.83 8.74
CA GLU A 42 0.20 -15.21 9.16
C GLU A 42 -1.13 -15.93 8.89
N ILE A 43 -1.21 -16.65 7.75
CA ILE A 43 -2.27 -17.62 7.52
C ILE A 43 -2.14 -18.62 8.67
N ASN A 44 -2.92 -18.43 9.72
CA ASN A 44 -3.00 -19.39 10.80
C ASN A 44 -3.55 -20.67 10.18
N ALA A 45 -2.68 -21.65 9.95
CA ALA A 45 -3.05 -22.94 9.38
C ALA A 45 -4.15 -23.65 10.19
N ALA A 46 -4.44 -23.20 11.42
CA ALA A 46 -5.55 -23.68 12.24
C ALA A 46 -6.94 -23.23 11.75
N SER A 47 -7.07 -22.23 10.88
CA SER A 47 -8.37 -21.81 10.31
C SER A 47 -8.68 -22.44 8.94
N VAL A 48 -7.73 -23.16 8.34
CA VAL A 48 -7.98 -23.99 7.15
C VAL A 48 -8.54 -25.34 7.60
N GLN A 49 -9.67 -25.32 8.30
CA GLN A 49 -10.45 -26.52 8.57
C GLN A 49 -11.11 -26.94 7.25
N LEU A 50 -10.53 -27.92 6.56
CA LEU A 50 -11.20 -28.63 5.48
C LEU A 50 -12.53 -29.17 6.03
N PRO A 51 -13.67 -28.97 5.35
CA PRO A 51 -14.95 -29.45 5.83
C PRO A 51 -14.94 -30.99 5.85
N ALA A 52 -14.95 -31.51 7.08
CA ALA A 52 -15.52 -32.78 7.51
C ALA A 52 -15.24 -34.00 6.61
N SER A 53 -14.08 -34.62 6.80
CA SER A 53 -13.90 -36.05 6.55
C SER A 53 -14.46 -36.93 7.70
N ASP A 54 -15.19 -36.35 8.66
CA ASP A 54 -15.74 -37.05 9.84
C ASP A 54 -17.20 -37.50 9.69
N ALA A 55 -17.81 -37.35 8.51
CA ALA A 55 -19.20 -37.76 8.27
C ALA A 55 -19.36 -39.21 7.73
N VAL A 56 -18.27 -39.93 7.43
CA VAL A 56 -18.35 -41.28 6.82
C VAL A 56 -18.12 -42.41 7.84
N GLU A 57 -17.42 -42.17 8.95
CA GLU A 57 -17.08 -43.23 9.91
C GLU A 57 -18.27 -43.64 10.82
N SER A 58 -19.25 -42.75 11.03
CA SER A 58 -20.36 -42.99 11.97
C SER A 58 -21.61 -43.64 11.36
N SER A 59 -21.56 -44.01 10.07
CA SER A 59 -22.68 -44.61 9.34
C SER A 59 -22.46 -46.06 8.89
N ILE A 60 -21.36 -46.72 9.31
CA ILE A 60 -21.21 -48.17 9.17
C ILE A 60 -21.85 -48.83 10.40
N PRO A 61 -23.04 -49.45 10.30
CA PRO A 61 -23.59 -50.24 11.38
C PRO A 61 -22.82 -51.57 11.40
N ASN A 62 -22.08 -51.79 12.48
CA ASN A 62 -21.53 -53.10 12.84
C ASN A 62 -22.67 -54.01 13.33
N GLU A 63 -22.96 -55.06 12.57
CA GLU A 63 -23.72 -56.24 13.03
C GLU A 63 -23.06 -56.91 14.25
#